data_AF-A0A7S0BV35-F1
#
_entry.id   AF-A0A7S0BV35-F1
#
_cell.length_a   1.000
_cell.length_b   1.000
_cell.length_c   1.000
_cell.angle_alpha   90.00
_cell.angle_beta   90.00
_cell.angle_gamma   90.00
#
_symmetry.space_group_name_H-M   'P 1'
#
loop_
_entity.id
_entity.type
_entity.pdbx_description
1 polymer ?
#
loop_
_entity_poly.entity_id
_entity_poly.type
_entity_poly.pdbx_seq_one_letter_code
_entity_poly.pdbx_strand_id
1 'polypeptide(L)'
;CVDTVAASGGYMIACQSSPGRLFAAPFAAVGSIGVIAQTVNFHETLANYGAKSIVFKSSEAKAPVGSIGEVTKEGVAIFQKTVDDMHASFKQFVVESRGINLLDID
;
A
#
# COMPACT_ATOMS: atom_id res chain seq x y z
N CYS A 1 8.77 3.39 22.21
CA CYS A 1 9.40 2.06 22.29
C CYS A 1 8.47 1.03 21.65
N VAL A 2 9.02 -0.04 21.07
CA VAL A 2 8.29 -1.12 20.40
C VAL A 2 8.60 -2.41 21.14
N ASP A 3 7.59 -3.02 21.74
CA ASP A 3 7.74 -4.27 22.48
C ASP A 3 7.63 -5.49 21.55
N THR A 4 6.57 -5.55 20.73
CA THR A 4 6.29 -6.71 19.89
C THR A 4 6.30 -6.41 18.39
N VAL A 5 5.63 -5.35 17.93
CA VAL A 5 5.50 -5.05 16.50
C VAL A 5 5.35 -3.55 16.20
N ALA A 6 6.07 -3.10 15.18
CA ALA A 6 5.86 -1.83 14.48
C ALA A 6 6.30 -2.01 13.02
N ALA A 7 5.41 -2.55 12.18
CA ALA A 7 5.65 -2.90 10.79
C ALA A 7 4.71 -2.16 9.83
N SER A 8 5.12 -1.96 8.57
CA SER A 8 4.37 -1.23 7.54
C SER A 8 3.99 0.17 8.03
N GLY A 9 2.70 0.55 8.02
CA GLY A 9 2.24 1.83 8.56
C GLY A 9 2.65 2.08 10.03
N GLY A 10 2.79 1.03 10.83
CA GLY A 10 3.30 1.14 12.21
C GLY A 10 4.75 1.59 12.26
N TYR A 11 5.60 1.09 11.34
CA TYR A 11 6.98 1.54 11.22
C TYR A 11 7.05 2.99 10.69
N MET A 12 6.18 3.35 9.74
CA MET A 12 6.07 4.72 9.24
C MET A 12 5.76 5.72 10.37
N ILE A 13 4.84 5.39 11.26
CA ILE A 13 4.55 6.24 12.43
C ILE A 13 5.74 6.22 13.41
N ALA A 14 6.35 5.06 13.64
CA ALA A 14 7.51 4.95 14.52
C ALA A 14 8.71 5.79 14.05
N CYS A 15 8.88 5.97 12.74
CA CYS A 15 9.90 6.83 12.14
C CYS A 15 9.75 8.32 12.51
N GLN A 16 8.56 8.79 12.89
CA GLN A 16 8.33 10.16 13.36
C GLN A 16 8.85 10.43 14.79
N SER A 17 9.42 9.44 15.48
CA SER A 17 9.97 9.66 16.82
C SER A 17 11.05 10.75 16.80
N SER A 18 10.72 11.96 17.25
CA SER A 18 11.62 13.12 17.30
C SER A 18 11.38 13.99 18.55
N PRO A 19 12.44 14.46 19.25
CA PRO A 19 13.84 14.07 19.11
C PRO A 19 14.03 12.72 19.81
N GLY A 20 14.14 11.62 19.07
CA GLY A 20 14.10 10.29 19.69
C GLY A 20 14.75 9.18 18.90
N ARG A 21 15.36 8.25 19.64
CA ARG A 21 15.71 6.92 19.14
C ARG A 21 14.46 6.04 19.18
N LEU A 22 14.24 5.27 18.13
CA LEU A 22 13.26 4.18 18.16
C LEU A 22 13.87 3.02 18.95
N PHE A 23 13.43 2.83 20.20
CA PHE A 23 13.80 1.67 21.00
C PHE A 23 12.87 0.52 20.65
N ALA A 24 13.44 -0.61 20.27
CA ALA A 24 12.70 -1.84 19.99
C ALA A 24 13.29 -2.97 20.85
N ALA A 25 12.43 -3.84 21.38
CA ALA A 25 12.90 -5.09 21.98
C ALA A 25 13.67 -5.91 20.93
N PRO A 26 14.65 -6.73 21.31
CA PRO A 26 15.42 -7.53 20.34
C PRO A 26 14.56 -8.50 19.52
N PHE A 27 13.39 -8.87 20.03
CA PHE A 27 12.41 -9.74 19.38
C PHE A 27 11.26 -9.00 18.68
N ALA A 28 11.27 -7.66 18.68
CA ALA A 28 10.22 -6.88 18.06
C ALA A 28 10.31 -6.95 16.52
N ALA A 29 9.17 -7.20 15.88
CA ALA A 29 9.07 -7.13 14.42
C ALA A 29 8.95 -5.66 13.98
N VAL A 30 9.99 -5.14 13.31
CA VAL A 30 10.03 -3.78 12.78
C VAL A 30 10.33 -3.78 11.28
N GLY A 31 9.98 -2.70 10.57
CA GLY A 31 10.21 -2.58 9.13
C GLY A 31 8.97 -2.92 8.30
N SER A 32 9.07 -3.88 7.37
CA SER A 32 8.03 -4.15 6.35
C SER A 32 7.71 -2.91 5.52
N ILE A 33 8.76 -2.32 4.93
CA ILE A 33 8.69 -1.11 4.12
C ILE A 33 8.22 -1.50 2.71
N GLY A 34 6.92 -1.71 2.59
CA GLY A 34 6.27 -2.15 1.38
C GLY A 34 4.81 -1.75 1.36
N VAL A 35 4.23 -1.74 0.16
CA VAL A 35 2.82 -1.44 -0.07
C VAL A 35 2.22 -2.57 -0.86
N ILE A 36 1.10 -3.10 -0.36
CA ILE A 36 0.31 -4.11 -1.04
C ILE A 36 -1.13 -3.63 -1.12
N ALA A 37 -1.79 -3.91 -2.24
CA ALA A 37 -3.21 -3.71 -2.41
C ALA A 37 -3.81 -4.97 -3.03
N GLN A 38 -4.86 -5.50 -2.41
CA GLN A 38 -5.48 -6.75 -2.82
C GLN A 38 -6.99 -6.56 -2.87
N THR A 39 -7.61 -7.13 -3.89
CA THR A 39 -9.07 -7.17 -4.03
C THR A 39 -9.48 -8.41 -4.80
N VAL A 40 -10.71 -8.85 -4.58
CA VAL A 40 -11.36 -9.90 -5.36
C VAL A 40 -12.37 -9.22 -6.29
N ASN A 41 -12.34 -9.56 -7.57
CA ASN A 41 -13.30 -9.09 -8.56
C ASN A 41 -14.33 -10.18 -8.85
N PHE A 42 -15.61 -9.81 -8.82
CA PHE A 42 -16.74 -10.72 -9.03
C PHE A 42 -17.45 -10.48 -10.37
N HIS A 43 -16.87 -9.71 -11.29
CA HIS A 43 -17.52 -9.35 -12.56
C HIS A 43 -18.00 -10.56 -13.34
N GLU A 44 -17.10 -11.51 -13.60
CA GLU A 44 -17.41 -12.74 -14.35
C GLU A 44 -18.39 -13.62 -13.58
N THR A 45 -18.25 -13.69 -12.26
CA THR A 45 -19.18 -14.45 -11.41
C THR A 45 -20.60 -13.90 -11.56
N LEU A 46 -20.77 -12.58 -11.40
CA LEU A 46 -22.07 -11.92 -11.52
C LEU A 46 -22.67 -12.07 -12.93
N ALA A 47 -21.84 -11.92 -13.97
CA ALA A 47 -22.25 -12.11 -15.36
C ALA A 47 -22.81 -13.53 -15.59
N ASN A 48 -22.16 -14.56 -15.03
CA ASN A 48 -22.61 -15.95 -15.14
C ASN A 48 -23.96 -16.21 -14.45
N TYR A 49 -24.33 -15.42 -13.44
CA TYR A 49 -25.65 -15.45 -12.80
C TYR A 49 -26.67 -14.49 -13.43
N GLY A 50 -26.34 -13.89 -14.58
CA GLY A 50 -27.24 -12.97 -15.30
C GLY A 50 -27.29 -11.55 -14.73
N ALA A 51 -26.44 -11.22 -13.75
CA ALA A 51 -26.35 -9.88 -13.19
C ALA A 51 -25.38 -9.00 -14.01
N LYS A 52 -25.81 -7.79 -14.35
CA LYS A 52 -24.97 -6.79 -15.03
C LYS A 52 -24.44 -5.78 -14.02
N SER A 53 -23.12 -5.60 -14.03
CA SER A 53 -22.46 -4.56 -13.24
C SER A 53 -22.58 -3.21 -13.95
N ILE A 54 -23.16 -2.20 -13.29
CA ILE A 54 -23.20 -0.82 -13.77
C ILE A 54 -22.44 0.04 -12.76
N VAL A 55 -21.37 0.70 -13.20
CA VAL A 55 -20.48 1.48 -12.32
C VAL A 55 -20.37 2.90 -12.85
N PHE A 56 -20.68 3.88 -12.00
CA PHE A 56 -20.49 5.31 -12.29
C PHE A 56 -19.28 5.82 -11.52
N LYS A 57 -18.33 6.46 -12.21
CA LYS A 57 -17.11 7.02 -11.63
C LYS A 57 -17.00 8.50 -11.99
N SER A 58 -16.42 9.29 -11.10
CA SER A 58 -16.13 10.71 -11.37
C SER A 58 -14.94 10.89 -12.32
N SER A 59 -14.12 9.86 -12.49
CA SER A 59 -13.03 9.78 -13.46
C SER A 59 -12.59 8.32 -13.61
N GLU A 60 -11.93 7.98 -14.72
CA GLU A 60 -11.38 6.63 -14.96
C GLU A 60 -10.38 6.19 -13.88
N ALA A 61 -9.61 7.14 -13.34
CA ALA A 61 -8.62 6.88 -12.31
C ALA A 61 -9.22 6.62 -10.91
N LYS A 62 -10.51 6.87 -10.69
CA LYS A 62 -11.14 6.66 -9.37
C LYS A 62 -11.56 5.20 -9.22
N ALA A 63 -10.97 4.50 -8.26
CA ALA A 63 -11.18 3.06 -8.07
C ALA A 63 -11.03 2.30 -9.42
N PRO A 64 -9.83 2.36 -10.03
CA PRO A 64 -9.60 1.84 -11.38
C PRO A 64 -9.75 0.31 -11.44
N VAL A 65 -9.51 -0.36 -10.31
CA VAL A 65 -9.84 -1.77 -10.05
C VAL A 65 -10.84 -1.81 -8.89
N GLY A 66 -11.93 -2.57 -9.05
CA GLY A 66 -12.95 -2.73 -8.03
C GLY A 66 -13.45 -4.18 -7.93
N SER A 67 -14.26 -4.47 -6.91
CA SER A 67 -14.83 -5.80 -6.74
C SER A 67 -16.02 -6.10 -7.67
N ILE A 68 -16.58 -5.06 -8.28
CA ILE A 68 -17.73 -5.12 -9.20
C ILE A 68 -17.36 -4.30 -10.45
N GLY A 69 -17.84 -4.73 -11.62
CA GLY A 69 -17.48 -4.13 -12.90
C GLY A 69 -16.22 -4.73 -13.50
N GLU A 70 -16.08 -4.56 -14.81
CA GLU A 70 -14.96 -5.10 -15.57
C GLU A 70 -13.63 -4.46 -15.14
N VAL A 71 -12.59 -5.29 -15.04
CA VAL A 71 -11.22 -4.83 -14.76
C VAL A 71 -10.50 -4.66 -16.09
N THR A 72 -10.19 -3.42 -16.44
CA THR A 72 -9.48 -3.10 -17.68
C THR A 72 -7.96 -3.13 -17.48
N LYS A 73 -7.20 -3.31 -18.58
CA LYS A 73 -5.72 -3.27 -18.54
C LYS A 73 -5.22 -1.91 -18.09
N GLU A 74 -5.87 -0.86 -18.55
CA GLU A 74 -5.59 0.53 -18.20
C GLU A 74 -5.87 0.76 -16.71
N GLY A 75 -6.97 0.21 -16.18
CA GLY A 75 -7.30 0.29 -14.76
C GLY A 75 -6.26 -0.40 -13.88
N VAL A 76 -5.79 -1.58 -14.30
CA VAL A 76 -4.68 -2.29 -13.62
C VAL A 76 -3.40 -1.46 -13.64
N ALA A 77 -3.04 -0.86 -14.77
CA ALA A 77 -1.84 -0.02 -14.88
C ALA A 77 -1.91 1.22 -13.97
N ILE A 78 -3.06 1.90 -13.91
CA ILE A 78 -3.26 3.05 -12.99
C ILE A 78 -3.13 2.60 -11.54
N PHE A 79 -3.73 1.47 -11.19
CA PHE A 79 -3.68 0.94 -9.82
C PHE A 79 -2.26 0.52 -9.42
N GLN A 80 -1.55 -0.17 -10.31
CA GLN A 80 -0.16 -0.57 -10.08
C GLN A 80 0.74 0.65 -9.89
N LYS A 81 0.62 1.66 -10.77
CA LYS A 81 1.35 2.92 -10.61
C LYS A 81 1.08 3.57 -9.25
N THR A 82 -0.17 3.53 -8.79
CA THR A 82 -0.53 4.06 -7.46
C THR A 82 0.19 3.32 -6.34
N VAL A 83 0.27 1.97 -6.41
CA VAL A 83 1.01 1.15 -5.44
C VAL A 83 2.51 1.47 -5.49
N ASP A 84 3.08 1.60 -6.68
CA ASP A 84 4.50 1.90 -6.89
C ASP A 84 4.86 3.30 -6.35
N ASP A 85 4.03 4.32 -6.64
CA ASP A 85 4.20 5.69 -6.15
C ASP A 85 4.12 5.75 -4.61
N MET A 86 3.19 4.99 -4.01
CA MET A 86 3.07 4.88 -2.55
C MET A 86 4.29 4.20 -1.93
N HIS A 87 4.80 3.13 -2.55
CA HIS A 87 6.00 2.44 -2.07
C HIS A 87 7.23 3.33 -2.15
N ALA A 88 7.42 4.04 -3.26
CA ALA A 88 8.50 5.00 -3.44
C ALA A 88 8.43 6.11 -2.37
N SER A 89 7.24 6.66 -2.13
CA SER A 89 7.02 7.67 -1.09
C SER A 89 7.33 7.15 0.32
N PHE A 90 6.94 5.91 0.61
CA PHE A 90 7.24 5.28 1.90
C PHE A 90 8.74 5.08 2.10
N LYS A 91 9.46 4.58 1.09
CA LYS A 91 10.93 4.46 1.15
C LYS A 91 11.59 5.81 1.42
N GLN A 92 11.21 6.83 0.65
CA GLN A 92 11.74 8.18 0.81
C GLN A 92 11.50 8.74 2.21
N PHE A 93 10.30 8.56 2.75
CA PHE A 93 9.97 8.99 4.10
C PHE A 93 10.86 8.31 5.16
N VAL A 94 11.17 7.02 5.00
CA VAL A 94 12.07 6.30 5.91
C VAL A 94 13.52 6.80 5.80
N VAL A 95 14.02 7.02 4.56
CA VAL A 95 15.35 7.63 4.32
C VAL A 95 15.47 8.93 5.09
N GLU A 96 14.53 9.85 4.90
CA GLU A 96 14.54 11.18 5.50
C GLU A 96 14.44 11.12 7.02
N SER A 97 13.59 10.24 7.54
CA SER A 97 13.36 10.10 8.98
C SER A 97 14.54 9.45 9.72
N ARG A 98 15.33 8.61 9.05
CA ARG A 98 16.40 7.80 9.67
C ARG A 98 17.81 8.24 9.29
N GLY A 99 17.98 9.06 8.25
CA GLY A 99 19.28 9.50 7.76
C GLY A 99 20.11 8.35 7.18
N ILE A 100 19.47 7.39 6.52
CA ILE A 100 20.09 6.21 5.89
C ILE A 100 20.07 6.33 4.36
N ASN A 101 20.83 5.50 3.63
CA ASN A 101 20.80 5.55 2.17
C ASN A 101 19.63 4.75 1.62
N LEU A 102 19.11 5.15 0.46
CA LEU A 102 18.02 4.43 -0.21
C LEU A 102 18.40 2.98 -0.58
N LEU A 103 19.70 2.74 -0.86
CA LEU A 103 20.24 1.41 -1.15
C LEU A 103 20.18 0.45 0.04
N ASP A 104 19.97 0.96 1.25
CA ASP A 104 19.89 0.17 2.47
C ASP A 104 18.45 -0.34 2.76
N ILE A 105 17.49 -0.05 1.87
CA ILE A 105 16.04 -0.23 2.12
C ILE A 105 15.32 -1.01 1.01
N ASP A 106 16.06 -1.61 0.09
CA ASP A 106 15.54 -2.53 -0.93
C ASP A 106 15.63 -4.00 -0.48
#